data_AF-A0A7V1WWC2-F1
#
_entry.id   AF-A0A7V1WWC2-F1
#
_cell.length_a   1.000
_cell.length_b   1.000
_cell.length_c   1.000
_cell.angle_alpha   90.00
_cell.angle_beta   90.00
_cell.angle_gamma   90.00
#
_symmetry.space_group_name_H-M   'P 1'
#
loop_
_entity.id
_entity.type
_entity.pdbx_description
1 polymer ?
#
loop_
_entity_poly.entity_id
_entity_poly.type
_entity_poly.pdbx_seq_one_letter_code
_entity_poly.pdbx_strand_id
1 'polypeptide(L)'
;MEEIVDCLFYTLFCKGFSGPETLRLVEDVVHIVVSDGGEFTTEQVNRRLEGLGWHETSVDPFTLKLIMAFLLNDQRHEVGSPAIH
;
A
#
# COMPACT_ATOMS: atom_id res chain seq x y z
N MET A 1 14.41 0.41 0.29
CA MET A 1 13.26 0.50 -0.64
C MET A 1 13.02 -0.86 -1.26
N GLU A 2 14.04 -1.46 -1.89
CA GLU A 2 13.99 -2.82 -2.46
C GLU A 2 13.43 -3.85 -1.45
N GLU A 3 13.94 -3.92 -0.22
CA GLU A 3 13.45 -4.88 0.78
C GLU A 3 11.95 -4.75 1.14
N ILE A 4 11.39 -3.54 1.12
CA ILE A 4 9.96 -3.31 1.43
C ILE A 4 9.10 -3.75 0.25
N VAL A 5 9.54 -3.41 -0.97
CA VAL A 5 8.89 -3.81 -2.22
C VAL A 5 8.92 -5.33 -2.33
N ASP A 6 10.09 -5.96 -2.16
CA ASP A 6 10.24 -7.41 -2.21
C ASP A 6 9.36 -8.10 -1.17
N CYS A 7 9.31 -7.57 0.06
CA CYS A 7 8.47 -8.12 1.11
C CYS A 7 6.96 -7.99 0.78
N LEU A 8 6.54 -6.85 0.23
CA LEU A 8 5.15 -6.61 -0.19
C LEU A 8 4.73 -7.54 -1.32
N PHE A 9 5.54 -7.61 -2.38
CA PHE A 9 5.27 -8.46 -3.54
C PHE A 9 5.30 -9.94 -3.15
N TYR A 10 6.27 -10.36 -2.33
CA TYR A 10 6.33 -11.74 -1.83
C TYR A 10 5.10 -12.08 -0.97
N THR A 11 4.70 -11.18 -0.06
CA THR A 11 3.53 -11.39 0.81
C THR A 11 2.25 -11.53 0.00
N LEU A 12 2.04 -10.68 -1.00
CA LEU A 12 0.85 -10.74 -1.86
C LEU A 12 0.88 -11.95 -2.80
N PHE A 13 2.06 -12.32 -3.31
CA PHE A 13 2.24 -13.55 -4.07
C PHE A 13 1.87 -14.79 -3.25
N CYS A 14 2.32 -14.89 -1.99
CA CYS A 14 1.97 -15.98 -1.09
C CYS A 14 0.45 -16.07 -0.80
N LYS A 15 -0.29 -14.98 -1.00
CA LYS A 15 -1.76 -14.92 -0.88
C LYS A 15 -2.49 -15.23 -2.18
N GLY A 16 -1.76 -15.50 -3.26
CA GLY A 16 -2.32 -15.87 -4.56
C GLY A 16 -2.57 -14.68 -5.50
N PHE A 17 -2.14 -13.47 -5.16
CA PHE A 17 -2.20 -12.35 -6.10
C PHE A 17 -1.13 -12.50 -7.19
N SER A 18 -1.53 -12.26 -8.43
CA SER A 18 -0.60 -12.09 -9.54
C SER A 18 0.14 -10.75 -9.43
N GLY A 19 1.21 -10.57 -10.21
CA GLY A 19 1.93 -9.30 -10.31
C GLY A 19 1.03 -8.11 -10.69
N PRO A 20 0.20 -8.22 -11.74
CA PRO A 20 -0.76 -7.17 -12.10
C PRO A 20 -1.80 -6.88 -11.01
N GLU A 21 -2.33 -7.91 -10.34
CA GLU A 21 -3.28 -7.71 -9.23
C GLU A 21 -2.61 -7.06 -8.03
N THR A 22 -1.36 -7.42 -7.73
CA THR A 22 -0.57 -6.79 -6.67
C THR A 22 -0.43 -5.29 -6.93
N LEU A 23 -0.02 -4.91 -8.14
CA LEU A 23 0.10 -3.50 -8.51
C LEU A 23 -1.22 -2.75 -8.37
N ARG A 24 -2.30 -3.32 -8.92
CA ARG A 24 -3.63 -2.72 -8.84
C ARG A 24 -4.12 -2.57 -7.39
N LEU A 25 -3.89 -3.58 -6.55
CA LEU A 25 -4.28 -3.54 -5.15
C LEU A 25 -3.52 -2.43 -4.40
N VAL A 26 -2.22 -2.28 -4.67
CA VAL A 26 -1.42 -1.21 -4.08
C VAL A 26 -1.95 0.15 -4.52
N GLU A 27 -2.19 0.37 -5.82
CA GLU A 27 -2.75 1.61 -6.35
C GLU A 27 -4.10 1.96 -5.71
N ASP A 28 -5.01 0.99 -5.61
CA ASP A 28 -6.33 1.19 -5.01
C ASP A 28 -6.23 1.56 -3.53
N VAL A 29 -5.34 0.90 -2.76
CA VAL A 29 -5.08 1.25 -1.35
C VAL A 29 -4.48 2.64 -1.23
N VAL A 30 -3.50 2.99 -2.07
CA VAL A 30 -2.89 4.33 -2.09
C VAL A 30 -3.95 5.39 -2.37
N HIS A 31 -4.79 5.18 -3.37
CA HIS A 31 -5.86 6.11 -3.72
C HIS A 31 -6.84 6.28 -2.56
N ILE A 32 -7.23 5.20 -1.88
CA ILE A 32 -8.09 5.26 -0.69
C ILE A 32 -7.44 6.10 0.42
N VAL A 33 -6.17 5.83 0.73
CA VAL A 33 -5.46 6.45 1.86
C VAL A 33 -5.16 7.92 1.60
N VAL A 34 -4.77 8.28 0.38
CA VAL A 34 -4.42 9.66 0.00
C VAL A 34 -5.68 10.52 -0.14
N SER A 35 -6.80 9.96 -0.62
CA SER A 35 -7.99 10.74 -0.93
C SER A 35 -8.75 11.26 0.30
N ASP A 36 -8.86 10.49 1.40
CA ASP A 36 -9.65 10.97 2.55
C ASP A 36 -8.84 11.65 3.65
N GLY A 37 -7.50 11.56 3.64
CA GLY A 37 -6.63 12.19 4.63
C GLY A 37 -6.99 11.86 6.08
N GLY A 38 -6.40 10.82 6.66
CA GLY A 38 -6.66 10.46 8.05
C GLY A 38 -6.03 9.14 8.51
N GLU A 39 -6.35 8.73 9.74
CA GLU A 39 -6.05 7.39 10.22
C GLU A 39 -7.06 6.39 9.64
N PHE A 40 -6.55 5.38 8.92
CA PHE A 40 -7.36 4.31 8.38
C PHE A 40 -7.14 3.02 9.15
N THR A 41 -8.24 2.38 9.55
CA THR A 41 -8.18 0.99 10.00
C THR A 41 -8.23 0.04 8.81
N THR A 42 -7.70 -1.17 8.99
CA THR A 42 -7.71 -2.21 7.95
C THR A 42 -9.13 -2.51 7.47
N GLU A 43 -10.11 -2.50 8.37
CA GLU A 43 -11.52 -2.73 8.07
C GLU A 43 -12.11 -1.63 7.18
N GLN A 44 -11.73 -0.37 7.40
CA GLN A 44 -12.18 0.74 6.57
C GLN A 44 -11.61 0.65 5.16
N VAL A 45 -10.33 0.28 5.04
CA VAL A 45 -9.67 0.05 3.73
C VAL A 45 -10.35 -1.09 3.00
N ASN A 46 -10.52 -2.25 3.65
CA ASN A 46 -11.16 -3.41 3.03
C ASN A 46 -12.61 -3.13 2.59
N ARG A 47 -13.39 -2.36 3.35
CA ARG A 47 -14.75 -1.96 2.94
C ARG A 47 -14.75 -1.14 1.66
N ARG A 48 -13.75 -0.27 1.46
CA ARG A 48 -13.63 0.50 0.22
C ARG A 48 -13.12 -0.35 -0.93
N LEU A 49 -12.17 -1.24 -0.67
CA LEU A 49 -11.67 -2.20 -1.65
C LEU A 49 -12.78 -3.13 -2.14
N GLU A 50 -13.69 -3.56 -1.26
CA GLU A 50 -14.88 -4.33 -1.64
C GLU A 50 -15.73 -3.59 -2.68
N GLY A 51 -15.91 -2.28 -2.52
CA GLY A 51 -16.59 -1.43 -3.50
C GLY A 51 -15.89 -1.33 -4.86
N LEU A 52 -14.59 -1.68 -4.94
CA LEU A 52 -13.79 -1.74 -6.17
C LEU A 52 -13.72 -3.16 -6.76
N GLY A 53 -14.39 -4.13 -6.14
CA GLY A 53 -14.46 -5.52 -6.58
C GLY A 53 -13.42 -6.45 -5.94
N TRP A 54 -12.71 -6.00 -4.90
CA TRP A 54 -11.82 -6.85 -4.12
C TRP A 54 -12.57 -7.64 -3.05
N HIS A 55 -11.90 -8.62 -2.45
CA HIS A 55 -12.47 -9.39 -1.35
C HIS A 55 -12.47 -8.57 -0.06
N GLU A 56 -13.43 -8.81 0.84
CA GLU A 56 -13.57 -8.15 2.14
C GLU A 56 -12.34 -8.31 3.08
N THR A 57 -11.42 -9.21 2.73
CA THR A 57 -10.19 -9.51 3.46
C THR A 57 -8.94 -9.46 2.58
N SER A 58 -9.01 -8.76 1.44
CA SER A 58 -7.87 -8.64 0.51
C SER A 58 -6.62 -8.05 1.16
N VAL A 59 -6.78 -7.16 2.13
CA VAL A 59 -5.66 -6.56 2.88
C VAL A 59 -5.77 -6.92 4.36
N ASP A 60 -4.68 -7.46 4.92
CA ASP A 60 -4.57 -7.66 6.37
C ASP A 60 -3.76 -6.51 7.01
N PRO A 61 -3.74 -6.39 8.35
CA PRO A 61 -3.03 -5.30 9.01
C PRO A 61 -1.53 -5.25 8.72
N PHE A 62 -0.89 -6.38 8.41
CA PHE A 62 0.53 -6.43 8.06
C PHE A 62 0.77 -5.91 6.64
N THR A 63 -0.07 -6.32 5.70
CA THR A 63 -0.04 -5.88 4.30
C THR A 63 -0.32 -4.38 4.21
N LEU A 64 -1.30 -3.88 4.96
CA LEU A 64 -1.57 -2.45 5.02
C LEU A 64 -0.36 -1.68 5.56
N LYS A 65 0.30 -2.18 6.61
CA LYS A 65 1.53 -1.57 7.14
C LYS A 65 2.65 -1.53 6.11
N LEU A 66 2.83 -2.58 5.31
CA LEU A 66 3.84 -2.60 4.24
C LEU A 66 3.54 -1.56 3.16
N ILE A 67 2.28 -1.44 2.74
CA ILE A 67 1.86 -0.42 1.75
C ILE A 67 2.05 0.99 2.33
N MET A 68 1.68 1.23 3.59
CA MET A 68 1.92 2.50 4.27
C MET A 68 3.42 2.81 4.40
N ALA A 69 4.24 1.81 4.74
CA ALA A 69 5.68 1.96 4.83
C ALA A 69 6.31 2.29 3.46
N PHE A 70 5.78 1.70 2.38
CA PHE A 70 6.16 2.04 1.00
C PHE A 70 5.84 3.51 0.69
N LEU A 71 4.61 3.96 0.96
CA LEU A 71 4.19 5.35 0.76
C LEU A 71 5.02 6.37 1.55
N LEU A 72 5.26 6.09 2.83
CA LEU A 72 6.02 6.98 3.71
C LEU A 72 7.50 7.04 3.33
N ASN A 73 8.06 5.99 2.71
CA ASN A 73 9.43 6.01 2.21
C ASN A 73 9.55 6.83 0.93
N ASP A 74 8.51 6.82 0.08
CA ASP A 74 8.45 7.64 -1.14
C ASP A 74 8.38 9.14 -0.80
N GLN A 75 7.59 9.53 0.20
CA GLN A 75 7.53 10.92 0.68
C GLN A 75 8.84 11.43 1.29
N ARG A 76 9.73 10.56 1.77
CA ARG A 76 11.07 10.96 2.23
C ARG A 76 12.02 11.31 1.08
N HIS A 77 11.72 10.94 -0.16
CA HIS A 77 12.47 11.37 -1.33
C HIS A 77 11.98 12.70 -1.91
N GLU A 78 10.75 13.13 -1.63
CA GLU A 78 10.22 14.41 -2.13
C GLU A 78 10.60 15.62 -1.24
N VAL A 79 11.11 15.39 -0.03
CA VAL A 79 11.65 16.47 0.82
C VAL A 79 13.16 16.58 0.62
N GLY A 80 13.53 17.21 -0.50
CA GLY A 80 14.76 17.97 -0.72
C GLY A 80 16.09 17.28 -0.42
N SER A 81 16.93 17.11 -1.46
CA SER A 81 18.37 17.30 -1.26
C SER A 81 18.60 18.76 -0.87
N PRO A 82 18.96 19.09 0.38
CA PRO A 82 19.53 20.40 0.64
C PRO A 82 20.92 20.37 0.00
N ALA A 83 21.19 21.35 -0.86
CA ALA A 83 22.52 21.55 -1.42
C ALA A 83 23.56 21.52 -0.30
N ILE A 84 24.53 20.62 -0.43
CA ILE A 84 25.76 20.65 0.38
C ILE A 84 26.60 21.79 -0.21
N HIS A 85 26.79 22.84 0.57
CA HIS A 85 27.91 23.77 0.44
C HIS A 85 29.08 23.26 1.28
#